data_AF-A0A800B0U9-F1
#
_entry.id   AF-A0A800B0U9-F1
#
_cell.length_a   1.000
_cell.length_b   1.000
_cell.length_c   1.000
_cell.angle_alpha   90.00
_cell.angle_beta   90.00
_cell.angle_gamma   90.00
#
_symmetry.space_group_name_H-M   'P 1'
#
loop_
_entity.id
_entity.type
_entity.pdbx_description
1 polymer ?
#
loop_
_entity_poly.entity_id
_entity_poly.type
_entity_poly.pdbx_seq_one_letter_code
_entity_poly.pdbx_strand_id
1 'polypeptide(L)'
;MKKVSYKYRQFLFFLIKLSIVLGAFYFIFQKTVHNNSISLSEFILQLEKIFTNNYNAVFILLSFTFFNWFFEILKWKNLVAIIKNIPFIEALKQSLGSLTASLFTPNRIGEYGAKAFYFYKEQNSVISPFTPTSAIKVGDTLVFSALGYND
;
A
#
# COMPACT_ATOMS: atom_id res chain seq x y z
N MET A 1 -31.98 -11.13 29.08
CA MET A 1 -31.11 -10.17 28.34
C MET A 1 -31.56 -10.11 26.88
N LYS A 2 -32.10 -8.98 26.42
CA LYS A 2 -32.58 -8.85 25.02
C LYS A 2 -31.39 -8.97 24.07
N LYS A 3 -31.38 -10.00 23.21
CA LYS A 3 -30.42 -10.14 22.10
C LYS A 3 -30.60 -8.93 21.17
N VAL A 4 -29.66 -7.99 21.22
CA VAL A 4 -29.57 -6.92 20.21
C VAL A 4 -29.47 -7.60 18.85
N SER A 5 -30.40 -7.31 17.96
CA SER A 5 -30.44 -7.95 16.64
C SER A 5 -29.15 -7.62 15.88
N TYR A 6 -28.52 -8.65 15.31
CA TYR A 6 -27.21 -8.61 14.65
C TYR A 6 -27.06 -7.43 13.67
N LYS A 7 -28.16 -7.04 13.00
CA LYS A 7 -28.23 -5.91 12.07
C LYS A 7 -27.92 -4.55 12.73
N TYR A 8 -28.35 -4.30 13.96
CA TYR A 8 -28.08 -3.04 14.67
C TYR A 8 -26.61 -2.93 15.08
N ARG A 9 -25.99 -4.04 15.50
CA ARG A 9 -24.57 -4.09 15.83
C ARG A 9 -23.71 -3.78 14.59
N GLN A 10 -24.07 -4.31 13.43
CA GLN A 10 -23.37 -4.03 12.16
C GLN A 10 -23.51 -2.56 11.74
N PHE A 11 -24.69 -1.96 11.90
CA PHE A 11 -24.93 -0.55 11.62
C PHE A 11 -24.13 0.38 12.54
N LEU A 12 -24.07 0.07 13.85
CA LEU A 12 -23.26 0.84 14.81
C LEU A 12 -21.76 0.78 14.49
N PHE A 13 -21.23 -0.39 14.11
CA PHE A 13 -19.83 -0.50 13.68
C PHE A 13 -19.54 0.31 12.41
N PHE A 14 -20.48 0.36 11.47
CA PHE A 14 -20.36 1.20 10.28
C PHE A 14 -20.34 2.69 10.64
N LEU A 15 -21.24 3.14 11.51
CA LEU A 15 -21.30 4.52 12.02
C LEU A 15 -20.02 4.94 12.73
N ILE A 16 -19.47 4.09 13.60
CA ILE A 16 -18.21 4.38 14.30
C ILE A 16 -17.07 4.53 13.28
N LYS A 17 -16.94 3.62 12.32
CA LYS A 17 -15.92 3.72 11.26
C LYS A 17 -16.05 5.01 10.45
N LEU A 18 -17.27 5.38 10.10
CA LEU A 18 -17.55 6.61 9.36
C LEU A 18 -17.21 7.86 10.19
N SER A 19 -17.57 7.88 11.47
CA SER A 19 -17.28 8.98 12.39
C SER A 19 -15.78 9.18 12.58
N ILE A 20 -14.99 8.10 12.66
CA ILE A 20 -13.52 8.18 12.73
C ILE A 20 -12.96 8.84 11.47
N VAL A 21 -13.43 8.44 10.29
CA VAL A 21 -12.99 9.01 9.00
C VAL A 21 -13.34 10.50 8.92
N LEU A 22 -14.57 10.87 9.25
CA LEU A 22 -15.01 12.27 9.25
C LEU A 22 -14.25 13.10 10.29
N GLY A 23 -14.01 12.55 11.48
CA GLY A 23 -13.20 13.19 12.52
C GLY A 23 -11.75 13.42 12.09
N ALA A 24 -11.15 12.45 11.40
CA ALA A 24 -9.82 12.60 10.83
C ALA A 24 -9.77 13.69 9.76
N PHE A 25 -10.73 13.72 8.83
CA PHE A 25 -10.84 14.80 7.83
C PHE A 25 -11.04 16.17 8.48
N TYR A 26 -11.91 16.27 9.49
CA TYR A 26 -12.13 17.50 10.24
C TYR A 26 -10.85 17.96 10.96
N PHE A 27 -10.13 17.03 11.60
CA PHE A 27 -8.88 17.34 12.28
C PHE A 27 -7.81 17.83 11.29
N ILE A 28 -7.66 17.16 10.13
CA ILE A 28 -6.75 17.61 9.07
C ILE A 28 -7.15 18.99 8.57
N PHE A 29 -8.45 19.22 8.31
CA PHE A 29 -8.95 20.52 7.86
C PHE A 29 -8.66 21.63 8.87
N GLN A 30 -8.94 21.39 10.16
CA GLN A 30 -8.63 22.34 11.23
C GLN A 30 -7.13 22.61 11.33
N LYS A 31 -6.29 21.56 11.26
CA LYS A 31 -4.83 21.68 11.31
C LYS A 31 -4.28 22.49 10.12
N THR A 32 -4.91 22.37 8.94
CA THR A 32 -4.48 23.04 7.70
C THR A 32 -4.99 24.48 7.62
N VAL A 33 -6.26 24.75 7.99
CA VAL A 33 -6.87 26.09 7.84
C VAL A 33 -6.58 27.01 9.03
N HIS A 34 -6.43 26.46 10.24
CA HIS A 34 -6.20 27.27 11.45
C HIS A 34 -4.71 27.51 11.75
N ASN A 35 -3.79 26.87 11.00
CA ASN A 35 -2.37 27.22 11.00
C ASN A 35 -2.08 28.24 9.89
N ASN A 36 -1.85 29.48 10.27
CA ASN A 36 -1.39 30.53 9.34
C ASN A 36 0.05 30.31 8.79
N SER A 37 0.72 29.21 9.18
CA SER A 37 2.10 28.89 8.79
C SER A 37 2.23 28.00 7.55
N ILE A 38 1.12 27.52 6.98
CA ILE A 38 1.13 26.65 5.81
C ILE A 38 0.36 27.35 4.69
N SER A 39 0.98 28.37 4.10
CA SER A 39 0.42 28.94 2.87
C SER A 39 0.72 28.00 1.70
N LEU A 40 -0.28 27.73 0.85
CA LEU A 40 -0.10 26.92 -0.36
C LEU A 40 1.02 27.48 -1.26
N SER A 41 1.19 28.81 -1.25
CA SER A 41 2.27 29.49 -1.95
C SER A 41 3.67 29.13 -1.42
N GLU A 42 3.88 29.11 -0.10
CA GLU A 42 5.17 28.71 0.47
C GLU A 42 5.45 27.22 0.23
N PHE A 43 4.43 26.37 0.26
CA PHE A 43 4.57 24.95 -0.07
C PHE A 43 5.02 24.74 -1.52
N ILE A 44 4.42 25.44 -2.49
CA ILE A 44 4.81 25.36 -3.90
C ILE A 44 6.26 25.84 -4.08
N LEU A 45 6.64 26.96 -3.44
CA LEU A 45 8.01 27.46 -3.49
C LEU A 45 9.02 26.49 -2.86
N GLN A 46 8.66 25.82 -1.77
CA GLN A 46 9.49 24.78 -1.16
C GLN A 46 9.65 23.55 -2.06
N LEU A 47 8.57 23.10 -2.71
CA LEU A 47 8.63 22.02 -3.68
C LEU A 47 9.54 22.37 -4.85
N GLU A 48 9.36 23.56 -5.45
CA GLU A 48 10.20 24.03 -6.56
C GLU A 48 11.67 24.07 -6.15
N LYS A 49 11.97 24.56 -4.95
CA LYS A 49 13.33 24.56 -4.40
C LYS A 49 13.90 23.15 -4.22
N ILE A 50 13.11 22.17 -3.78
CA ILE A 50 13.56 20.77 -3.64
C ILE A 50 13.86 20.17 -5.02
N PHE A 51 12.96 20.34 -5.99
CA PHE A 51 13.14 19.78 -7.33
C PHE A 51 14.29 20.43 -8.10
N THR A 52 14.51 21.73 -7.92
CA THR A 52 15.60 22.47 -8.59
C THR A 52 16.96 22.25 -7.90
N ASN A 53 17.01 22.30 -6.57
CA ASN A 53 18.27 22.27 -5.83
C ASN A 53 18.78 20.85 -5.55
N ASN A 54 17.88 19.86 -5.45
CA ASN A 54 18.20 18.48 -5.08
C ASN A 54 17.76 17.46 -6.15
N TYR A 55 17.91 17.80 -7.43
CA TYR A 55 17.55 16.91 -8.54
C TYR A 55 18.24 15.55 -8.46
N ASN A 56 19.47 15.48 -7.95
CA ASN A 56 20.19 14.22 -7.71
C ASN A 56 19.47 13.31 -6.71
N ALA A 57 18.98 13.86 -5.59
CA ALA A 57 18.28 13.09 -4.57
C ALA A 57 16.94 12.56 -5.09
N VAL A 58 16.20 13.39 -5.83
CA VAL A 58 14.94 12.99 -6.50
C VAL A 58 15.21 11.87 -7.51
N PHE A 59 16.26 11.99 -8.32
CA PHE A 59 16.63 10.97 -9.29
C PHE A 59 17.01 9.64 -8.62
N ILE A 60 17.77 9.67 -7.52
CA ILE A 60 18.12 8.48 -6.73
C ILE A 60 16.87 7.82 -6.16
N LEU A 61 15.95 8.59 -5.56
CA LEU A 61 14.69 8.08 -5.01
C LEU A 61 13.82 7.44 -6.10
N LEU A 62 13.73 8.06 -7.27
CA LEU A 62 12.97 7.55 -8.39
C LEU A 62 13.61 6.24 -8.93
N SER A 63 14.94 6.20 -9.00
CA SER A 63 15.69 5.01 -9.36
C SER A 63 15.46 3.88 -8.37
N PHE A 64 15.54 4.14 -7.06
CA PHE A 64 15.24 3.15 -6.03
C PHE A 64 13.81 2.64 -6.10
N THR A 65 12.84 3.52 -6.38
CA THR A 65 11.45 3.10 -6.58
C THR A 65 11.30 2.18 -7.79
N PHE A 66 11.95 2.53 -8.91
CA PHE A 66 11.96 1.72 -10.11
C PHE A 66 12.61 0.35 -9.88
N PHE A 67 13.79 0.32 -9.27
CA PHE A 67 14.48 -0.92 -8.93
C PHE A 67 13.66 -1.78 -7.96
N ASN A 68 12.99 -1.16 -7.00
CA ASN A 68 12.13 -1.87 -6.06
C ASN A 68 10.99 -2.59 -6.80
N TRP A 69 10.28 -1.91 -7.71
CA TRP A 69 9.24 -2.55 -8.52
C TRP A 69 9.82 -3.62 -9.46
N PHE A 70 11.00 -3.39 -10.03
CA PHE A 70 11.67 -4.36 -10.87
C PHE A 70 12.02 -5.65 -10.11
N PHE A 71 12.58 -5.54 -8.91
CA PHE A 71 12.87 -6.69 -8.05
C PHE A 71 11.60 -7.41 -7.59
N GLU A 72 10.52 -6.69 -7.33
CA GLU A 72 9.23 -7.30 -6.98
C GLU A 72 8.68 -8.16 -8.13
N ILE A 73 8.79 -7.68 -9.37
CA ILE A 73 8.37 -8.44 -10.57
C ILE A 73 9.26 -9.67 -10.76
N LEU A 74 10.57 -9.56 -10.60
CA LEU A 74 11.49 -10.70 -10.71
C LEU A 74 11.24 -11.74 -9.61
N LYS A 75 11.05 -11.29 -8.37
CA LYS A 75 10.68 -12.16 -7.24
C LYS A 75 9.37 -12.90 -7.56
N TRP A 76 8.35 -12.20 -8.04
CA TRP A 76 7.08 -12.81 -8.42
C TRP A 76 7.24 -13.84 -9.54
N LYS A 77 7.99 -13.51 -10.59
CA LYS A 77 8.30 -14.44 -11.68
C LYS A 77 8.97 -15.72 -11.16
N ASN A 78 9.96 -15.60 -10.28
CA ASN A 78 10.70 -16.74 -9.71
C ASN A 78 9.80 -17.62 -8.82
N LEU A 79 8.93 -17.01 -8.02
CA LEU A 79 7.98 -17.75 -7.17
C LEU A 79 6.95 -18.51 -8.01
N VAL A 80 6.41 -17.85 -9.04
CA VAL A 80 5.44 -18.47 -9.94
C VAL A 80 6.08 -19.55 -10.81
N ALA A 81 7.38 -19.46 -11.15
CA ALA A 81 8.09 -20.46 -11.95
C ALA A 81 8.04 -21.87 -11.35
N ILE A 82 7.86 -22.00 -10.04
CA ILE A 82 7.66 -23.29 -9.33
C ILE A 82 6.37 -23.98 -9.80
N ILE A 83 5.35 -23.20 -10.18
CA ILE A 83 4.01 -23.67 -10.55
C ILE A 83 3.81 -23.61 -12.06
N LYS A 84 4.23 -22.52 -12.69
CA LYS A 84 4.09 -22.27 -14.13
C LYS A 84 5.18 -21.31 -14.60
N ASN A 85 5.94 -21.68 -15.62
CA ASN A 85 6.85 -20.73 -16.25
C ASN A 85 6.06 -19.64 -17.00
N ILE A 86 6.19 -18.39 -16.54
CA ILE A 86 5.57 -17.21 -17.14
C ILE A 86 6.63 -16.27 -17.73
N PRO A 87 6.36 -15.61 -18.87
CA PRO A 87 7.27 -14.60 -19.40
C PRO A 87 7.26 -13.34 -18.53
N PHE A 88 8.32 -12.54 -18.61
CA PHE A 88 8.46 -11.32 -17.79
C PHE A 88 7.30 -10.34 -17.95
N ILE A 89 6.79 -10.19 -19.18
CA ILE A 89 5.64 -9.32 -19.49
C ILE A 89 4.39 -9.75 -18.72
N GLU A 90 4.18 -11.06 -18.56
CA GLU A 90 3.03 -11.59 -17.82
C GLU A 90 3.21 -11.36 -16.31
N ALA A 91 4.42 -11.57 -15.78
CA ALA A 91 4.74 -11.26 -14.39
C ALA A 91 4.58 -9.77 -14.07
N LEU A 92 4.90 -8.89 -15.03
CA LEU A 92 4.71 -7.45 -14.94
C LEU A 92 3.22 -7.08 -14.92
N LYS A 93 2.41 -7.63 -15.83
CA LYS A 93 0.94 -7.41 -15.83
C LYS A 93 0.31 -7.85 -14.52
N GLN A 94 0.65 -9.04 -14.04
CA GLN A 94 0.14 -9.57 -12.78
C GLN A 94 0.57 -8.72 -11.58
N SER A 95 1.81 -8.23 -11.56
CA SER A 95 2.31 -7.37 -10.47
C SER A 95 1.68 -5.98 -10.50
N LEU A 96 1.57 -5.34 -11.65
CA LEU A 96 0.90 -4.03 -11.78
C LEU A 96 -0.60 -4.12 -11.48
N GLY A 97 -1.30 -5.13 -11.99
CA GLY A 97 -2.72 -5.33 -11.70
C GLY A 97 -2.99 -5.57 -10.20
N SER A 98 -2.07 -6.29 -9.55
CA SER A 98 -2.05 -6.53 -8.10
C SER A 98 -1.77 -5.28 -7.27
N LEU A 99 -0.83 -4.44 -7.71
CA LEU A 99 -0.58 -3.14 -7.10
C LEU A 99 -1.79 -2.21 -7.24
N THR A 100 -2.40 -2.15 -8.42
CA THR A 100 -3.63 -1.37 -8.65
C THR A 100 -4.78 -1.86 -7.79
N ALA A 101 -5.03 -3.17 -7.74
CA ALA A 101 -6.09 -3.72 -6.90
C ALA A 101 -5.82 -3.46 -5.40
N SER A 102 -4.55 -3.44 -4.98
CA SER A 102 -4.15 -3.13 -3.60
C SER A 102 -4.39 -1.69 -3.18
N LEU A 103 -4.36 -0.74 -4.12
CA LEU A 103 -4.66 0.66 -3.83
C LEU A 103 -6.14 0.86 -3.47
N PHE A 104 -7.03 0.12 -4.14
CA PHE A 104 -8.47 0.22 -3.92
C PHE A 104 -9.00 -0.72 -2.82
N THR A 105 -8.19 -1.66 -2.33
CA THR A 105 -8.62 -2.64 -1.33
C THR A 105 -7.91 -2.41 0.02
N PRO A 106 -8.65 -2.36 1.13
CA PRO A 106 -8.04 -2.16 2.45
C PRO A 106 -7.11 -3.33 2.79
N ASN A 107 -6.06 -3.06 3.57
CA ASN A 107 -5.05 -4.05 3.98
C ASN A 107 -4.31 -4.75 2.82
N ARG A 108 -4.16 -4.07 1.67
CA ARG A 108 -3.48 -4.59 0.46
C ARG A 108 -3.98 -5.98 0.06
N ILE A 109 -5.27 -6.27 0.28
CA ILE A 109 -5.86 -7.60 0.02
C ILE A 109 -5.88 -7.90 -1.50
N GLY A 110 -5.99 -6.87 -2.32
CA GLY A 110 -5.96 -6.95 -3.78
C GLY A 110 -4.63 -7.44 -4.32
N GLU A 111 -3.54 -7.37 -3.55
CA GLU A 111 -2.23 -7.87 -3.98
C GLU A 111 -2.30 -9.38 -4.19
N TYR A 112 -3.01 -10.05 -3.27
CA TYR A 112 -3.27 -11.48 -3.25
C TYR A 112 -4.37 -11.89 -4.23
N GLY A 113 -5.51 -11.19 -4.16
CA GLY A 113 -6.68 -11.51 -4.96
C GLY A 113 -6.39 -11.40 -6.45
N ALA A 114 -5.81 -10.28 -6.89
CA ALA A 114 -5.52 -10.06 -8.29
C ALA A 114 -4.53 -11.09 -8.84
N LYS A 115 -3.45 -11.43 -8.11
CA LYS A 115 -2.48 -12.44 -8.53
C LYS A 115 -3.08 -13.84 -8.58
N ALA A 116 -3.95 -14.21 -7.62
CA ALA A 116 -4.65 -15.48 -7.61
C ALA A 116 -5.70 -15.63 -8.73
N PHE A 117 -6.32 -14.53 -9.19
CA PHE A 117 -7.27 -14.59 -10.31
C PHE A 117 -6.65 -15.05 -11.64
N TYR A 118 -5.33 -14.94 -11.80
CA TYR A 118 -4.63 -15.39 -13.01
C TYR A 118 -4.32 -16.89 -13.04
N PHE A 119 -4.64 -17.65 -11.99
CA PHE A 119 -4.36 -19.09 -11.90
C PHE A 119 -5.63 -19.90 -11.62
N TYR A 120 -5.63 -21.17 -12.07
CA TYR A 120 -6.76 -22.08 -11.87
C TYR A 120 -6.96 -22.42 -10.38
N LYS A 121 -8.21 -22.77 -10.03
CA LYS A 121 -8.66 -22.97 -8.64
C LYS A 121 -7.83 -23.99 -7.84
N GLU A 122 -7.26 -24.98 -8.50
CA GLU A 122 -6.36 -25.99 -7.90
C GLU A 122 -4.97 -25.44 -7.56
N GLN A 123 -4.49 -24.43 -8.28
CA GLN A 123 -3.20 -23.78 -8.03
C GLN A 123 -3.33 -22.65 -6.99
N ASN A 124 -4.52 -22.08 -6.80
CA ASN A 124 -4.77 -20.97 -5.88
C ASN A 124 -4.52 -21.30 -4.40
N SER A 125 -4.71 -22.56 -3.99
CA SER A 125 -4.39 -23.01 -2.63
C SER A 125 -2.88 -23.01 -2.36
N VAL A 126 -2.06 -23.27 -3.39
CA VAL A 126 -0.60 -23.25 -3.31
C VAL A 126 -0.06 -21.82 -3.44
N ILE A 127 -0.70 -20.93 -4.20
CA ILE A 127 -0.22 -19.55 -4.41
C ILE A 127 -0.54 -18.64 -3.23
N SER A 128 -1.65 -18.88 -2.52
CA SER A 128 -2.07 -18.10 -1.35
C SER A 128 -0.99 -18.00 -0.25
N PRO A 129 -0.23 -19.05 0.10
CA PRO A 129 0.90 -18.93 1.05
C PRO A 129 2.17 -18.29 0.48
N PHE A 130 2.39 -18.32 -0.84
CA PHE A 130 3.62 -17.84 -1.48
C PHE A 130 3.63 -16.35 -1.85
N THR A 131 2.55 -15.63 -1.57
CA THR A 131 2.48 -14.17 -1.75
C THR A 131 3.21 -13.50 -0.57
N PRO A 132 4.46 -13.04 -0.75
CA PRO A 132 5.32 -12.69 0.35
C PRO A 132 5.06 -11.22 0.69
N THR A 133 3.96 -10.90 1.38
CA THR A 133 3.66 -9.48 1.61
C THR A 133 3.09 -9.11 2.98
N SER A 134 2.38 -9.95 3.73
CA SER A 134 1.99 -9.57 5.09
C SER A 134 3.15 -9.73 6.09
N ALA A 135 3.84 -10.87 6.08
CA ALA A 135 4.93 -11.16 7.02
C ALA A 135 6.19 -10.31 6.75
N ILE A 136 6.57 -10.13 5.48
CA ILE A 136 7.78 -9.37 5.12
C ILE A 136 7.55 -7.87 5.28
N LYS A 137 6.37 -7.32 4.90
CA LYS A 137 6.11 -5.88 5.11
C LYS A 137 6.00 -5.52 6.59
N VAL A 138 5.40 -6.38 7.42
CA VAL A 138 5.38 -6.18 8.87
C VAL A 138 6.80 -6.28 9.46
N GLY A 139 7.61 -7.24 8.98
CA GLY A 139 9.02 -7.36 9.35
C GLY A 139 9.83 -6.12 9.00
N ASP A 140 9.72 -5.63 7.76
CA ASP A 140 10.41 -4.41 7.31
C ASP A 140 9.97 -3.20 8.12
N THR A 141 8.65 -3.05 8.37
CA THR A 141 8.12 -1.95 9.19
C THR A 141 8.65 -2.00 10.63
N LEU A 142 8.77 -3.20 11.21
CA LEU A 142 9.33 -3.39 12.55
C LEU A 142 10.83 -3.06 12.58
N VAL A 143 11.60 -3.50 11.59
CA VAL A 143 13.04 -3.21 11.49
C VAL A 143 13.29 -1.71 11.31
N PHE A 144 12.56 -1.04 10.42
CA PHE A 144 12.66 0.41 10.26
C PHE A 144 12.19 1.18 11.50
N SER A 145 11.15 0.69 12.19
CA SER A 145 10.70 1.30 13.46
C SER A 145 11.72 1.13 14.58
N ALA A 146 12.43 0.00 14.63
CA ALA A 146 13.46 -0.26 15.63
C ALA A 146 14.73 0.55 15.36
N LEU A 147 15.08 0.76 14.09
CA LEU A 147 16.23 1.59 13.69
C LEU A 147 15.95 3.09 13.84
N GLY A 148 14.71 3.54 13.59
CA GLY A 148 14.31 4.94 13.70
C GLY A 148 13.92 5.41 15.11
N TYR A 149 13.94 4.54 16.13
CA TYR A 149 13.66 4.91 17.53
C TYR A 149 14.90 5.38 18.30
N ASN A 150 16.09 5.28 17.70
CA ASN A 150 17.36 5.60 18.37
C ASN A 150 17.90 7.01 18.07
N ASP A 151 17.13 7.90 17.44
CA ASP A 151 17.47 9.33 17.25
C ASP A 151 16.39 10.26 17.79
#